data_AF-A0A2D5HNI5-F1
#
_entry.id   AF-A0A2D5HNI5-F1
#
_cell.length_a   1.000
_cell.length_b   1.000
_cell.length_c   1.000
_cell.angle_alpha   90.00
_cell.angle_beta   90.00
_cell.angle_gamma   90.00
#
_symmetry.space_group_name_H-M   'P 1'
#
loop_
_entity.id
_entity.type
_entity.pdbx_description
1 polymer ?
#
loop_
_entity_poly.entity_id
_entity_poly.type
_entity_poly.pdbx_seq_one_letter_code
_entity_poly.pdbx_strand_id
1 'polypeptide(L)'
;MLPQIIIASICILITLYGVFKKNRVFFNLGYFIYGLIVVFSEIGFYVENKAAIHIATAALWLIQSSLAIPNKLPYDGSKLAKSAAIKIYVSLTIINLFGVFIVKISDVPDFASYFHIVLAVLPLVAIYLVLNNKVEITS
;
A
#
# COMPACT_ATOMS: atom_id res chain seq x y z
N MET A 1 -15.27 -11.62 -6.49
CA MET A 1 -14.39 -11.20 -7.61
C MET A 1 -14.69 -9.81 -8.12
N LEU A 2 -15.75 -9.55 -8.92
CA LEU A 2 -15.95 -8.22 -9.53
C LEU A 2 -16.01 -7.04 -8.52
N PRO A 3 -16.70 -7.15 -7.37
CA PRO A 3 -16.71 -6.06 -6.38
C PRO A 3 -15.32 -5.75 -5.81
N GLN A 4 -14.53 -6.78 -5.50
CA GLN A 4 -13.17 -6.61 -4.96
C GLN A 4 -12.25 -5.91 -5.96
N ILE A 5 -12.40 -6.21 -7.26
CA ILE A 5 -11.63 -5.58 -8.34
C ILE A 5 -11.95 -4.10 -8.44
N ILE A 6 -13.24 -3.75 -8.40
CA ILE A 6 -13.70 -2.35 -8.45
C ILE A 6 -13.12 -1.59 -7.25
N ILE A 7 -13.25 -2.14 -6.05
CA ILE A 7 -12.76 -1.49 -4.83
C ILE A 7 -11.22 -1.36 -4.86
N ALA A 8 -10.49 -2.41 -5.26
CA ALA A 8 -9.04 -2.37 -5.41
C ALA A 8 -8.59 -1.31 -6.43
N SER A 9 -9.29 -1.21 -7.56
CA SER A 9 -9.02 -0.18 -8.58
C SER A 9 -9.25 1.23 -8.03
N ILE A 10 -10.33 1.44 -7.26
CA ILE A 10 -10.60 2.71 -6.58
C ILE A 10 -9.46 3.06 -5.61
N CYS A 11 -8.94 2.09 -4.85
CA CYS A 11 -7.82 2.31 -3.94
C CYS A 11 -6.57 2.81 -4.69
N ILE A 12 -6.25 2.20 -5.83
CA ILE A 12 -5.12 2.62 -6.68
C ILE A 12 -5.34 4.03 -7.23
N LEU A 13 -6.56 4.34 -7.69
CA LEU A 13 -6.90 5.68 -8.17
C LEU A 13 -6.78 6.74 -7.07
N ILE A 14 -7.20 6.42 -5.84
CA ILE A 14 -7.03 7.29 -4.67
C ILE A 14 -5.54 7.52 -4.37
N THR A 15 -4.72 6.46 -4.40
CA THR A 15 -3.27 6.59 -4.20
C THR A 15 -2.61 7.42 -5.29
N LEU A 16 -2.96 7.18 -6.57
CA LEU A 16 -2.50 7.97 -7.71
C LEU A 16 -2.84 9.44 -7.54
N TYR A 17 -4.09 9.74 -7.22
CA TYR A 17 -4.55 11.10 -6.92
C TYR A 17 -3.71 11.73 -5.80
N GLY A 18 -3.44 10.98 -4.74
CA GLY A 18 -2.57 11.39 -3.64
C GLY A 18 -1.15 11.76 -4.09
N VAL A 19 -0.51 10.94 -4.93
CA VAL A 19 0.82 11.27 -5.49
C VAL A 19 0.77 12.56 -6.31
N PHE A 20 -0.17 12.66 -7.26
CA PHE A 20 -0.25 13.80 -8.17
C PHE A 20 -0.59 15.11 -7.45
N LYS A 21 -1.46 15.05 -6.44
CA LYS A 21 -1.79 16.21 -5.59
C LYS A 21 -0.82 16.42 -4.45
N LYS A 22 0.24 15.59 -4.34
CA LYS A 22 1.19 15.60 -3.22
C LYS A 22 0.50 15.53 -1.86
N ASN A 23 -0.67 14.90 -1.83
CA ASN A 23 -1.51 14.77 -0.66
C ASN A 23 -1.30 13.39 -0.06
N ARG A 24 -0.49 13.34 1.00
CA ARG A 24 -0.17 12.10 1.70
C ARG A 24 -1.39 11.39 2.30
N VAL A 25 -2.47 12.11 2.64
CA VAL A 25 -3.66 11.51 3.25
C VAL A 25 -4.31 10.61 2.21
N PHE A 26 -4.53 11.10 1.00
CA PHE A 26 -5.06 10.30 -0.10
C PHE A 26 -4.08 9.21 -0.54
N PHE A 27 -2.78 9.51 -0.59
CA PHE A 27 -1.77 8.49 -0.91
C PHE A 27 -1.88 7.28 0.03
N ASN A 28 -1.82 7.55 1.34
CA ASN A 28 -1.89 6.56 2.41
C ASN A 28 -3.26 5.88 2.48
N LEU A 29 -4.36 6.61 2.26
CA LEU A 29 -5.72 6.07 2.31
C LEU A 29 -5.92 4.91 1.33
N GLY A 30 -5.41 5.02 0.10
CA GLY A 30 -5.50 3.93 -0.87
C GLY A 30 -4.74 2.69 -0.43
N TYR A 31 -3.49 2.83 0.06
CA TYR A 31 -2.72 1.70 0.63
C TYR A 31 -3.38 1.09 1.85
N PHE A 32 -3.94 1.93 2.73
CA PHE A 32 -4.61 1.52 3.95
C PHE A 32 -5.80 0.61 3.64
N ILE A 33 -6.72 1.08 2.79
CA ILE A 33 -7.92 0.35 2.42
C ILE A 33 -7.56 -0.89 1.59
N TYR A 34 -6.62 -0.78 0.64
CA TYR A 34 -6.14 -1.94 -0.13
C TYR A 34 -5.56 -3.02 0.80
N GLY A 35 -4.77 -2.60 1.79
CA GLY A 35 -4.24 -3.43 2.86
C GLY A 35 -5.34 -4.26 3.54
N LEU A 36 -6.38 -3.59 4.03
CA LEU A 36 -7.50 -4.24 4.73
C LEU A 36 -8.28 -5.21 3.83
N ILE A 37 -8.46 -4.89 2.55
CA ILE A 37 -9.13 -5.79 1.59
C ILE A 37 -8.38 -7.11 1.49
N VAL A 38 -7.05 -7.06 1.36
CA VAL A 38 -6.23 -8.28 1.30
C VAL A 38 -6.27 -9.03 2.63
N VAL A 39 -6.20 -8.34 3.77
CA VAL A 39 -6.35 -8.98 5.09
C VAL A 39 -7.63 -9.81 5.17
N PHE A 40 -8.78 -9.21 4.82
CA PHE A 40 -10.06 -9.93 4.89
C PHE A 40 -10.14 -11.07 3.86
N SER A 41 -9.58 -10.89 2.66
CA SER A 41 -9.52 -11.95 1.64
C SER A 41 -8.71 -13.15 2.12
N GLU A 42 -7.53 -12.91 2.67
CA GLU A 42 -6.63 -13.96 3.15
C GLU A 42 -7.18 -14.66 4.39
N ILE A 43 -7.84 -13.93 5.31
CA ILE A 43 -8.57 -14.58 6.41
C ILE A 43 -9.66 -15.51 5.87
N GLY A 44 -10.38 -15.10 4.82
CA GLY A 44 -11.36 -15.95 4.13
C GLY A 44 -10.74 -17.24 3.60
N PHE A 45 -9.65 -17.14 2.84
CA PHE A 45 -8.94 -18.32 2.31
C PHE A 45 -8.40 -19.23 3.42
N TYR A 46 -7.87 -18.65 4.51
CA TYR A 46 -7.43 -19.43 5.65
C TYR A 46 -8.57 -20.24 6.29
N VAL A 47 -9.78 -19.67 6.37
CA VAL A 47 -10.93 -20.40 6.93
C VAL A 47 -11.22 -21.66 6.11
N GLU A 48 -11.06 -21.60 4.79
CA GLU A 48 -11.33 -22.70 3.86
C GLU A 48 -10.23 -23.79 3.86
N ASN A 49 -8.96 -23.41 3.76
CA ASN A 49 -7.87 -24.38 3.50
C ASN A 49 -6.86 -24.54 4.65
N LYS A 50 -6.94 -23.73 5.71
CA LYS A 50 -6.05 -23.74 6.89
C LYS A 50 -4.55 -23.60 6.59
N ALA A 51 -4.17 -23.15 5.40
CA ALA A 51 -2.76 -23.00 5.04
C ALA A 51 -2.14 -21.77 5.72
N ALA A 52 -1.02 -21.96 6.42
CA ALA A 52 -0.36 -20.90 7.20
C ALA A 52 0.06 -19.68 6.35
N ILE A 53 0.27 -19.86 5.04
CA ILE A 53 0.61 -18.79 4.11
C ILE A 53 -0.42 -17.66 4.13
N HIS A 54 -1.71 -17.97 4.26
CA HIS A 54 -2.76 -16.95 4.29
C HIS A 54 -2.68 -16.07 5.53
N ILE A 55 -2.37 -16.64 6.69
CA ILE A 55 -2.16 -15.85 7.91
C ILE A 55 -0.90 -14.99 7.81
N ALA A 56 0.18 -15.53 7.24
CA ALA A 56 1.40 -14.77 7.00
C ALA A 56 1.17 -13.59 6.04
N THR A 57 0.45 -13.83 4.94
CA THR A 57 0.04 -12.79 3.98
C THR A 57 -0.88 -11.78 4.65
N ALA A 58 -1.92 -12.19 5.38
CA ALA A 58 -2.79 -11.27 6.12
C ALA A 58 -1.99 -10.39 7.09
N ALA A 59 -1.06 -10.96 7.86
CA ALA A 59 -0.22 -10.21 8.77
C ALA A 59 0.66 -9.17 8.04
N LEU A 60 1.22 -9.52 6.88
CA LEU A 60 2.02 -8.60 6.08
C LEU A 60 1.21 -7.42 5.53
N TRP A 61 -0.03 -7.65 5.08
CA TRP A 61 -0.90 -6.56 4.62
C TRP A 61 -1.47 -5.74 5.77
N LEU A 62 -1.62 -6.32 6.95
CA LEU A 62 -1.93 -5.55 8.16
C LEU A 62 -0.79 -4.59 8.50
N ILE A 63 0.47 -5.01 8.37
CA ILE A 63 1.64 -4.12 8.51
C ILE A 63 1.57 -2.99 7.47
N GLN A 64 1.26 -3.29 6.20
CA GLN A 64 1.03 -2.25 5.19
C GLN A 64 -0.04 -1.26 5.63
N SER A 65 -1.20 -1.74 6.09
CA SER A 65 -2.27 -0.87 6.58
C SER A 65 -1.78 -0.01 7.75
N SER A 66 -1.08 -0.57 8.74
CA SER A 66 -0.56 0.18 9.88
C SER A 66 0.43 1.28 9.45
N LEU A 67 1.33 0.98 8.52
CA LEU A 67 2.29 1.95 7.99
C LEU A 67 1.60 3.05 7.17
N ALA A 68 0.49 2.72 6.52
CA ALA A 68 -0.28 3.60 5.66
C ALA A 68 -1.48 4.25 6.36
N ILE A 69 -1.56 4.28 7.69
CA ILE A 69 -2.67 4.95 8.37
C ILE A 69 -2.75 6.42 7.91
N PRO A 70 -3.89 6.86 7.33
CA PRO A 70 -4.03 8.23 6.86
C PRO A 70 -4.04 9.19 8.05
N ASN A 71 -3.15 10.17 8.03
CA ASN A 71 -3.04 11.16 9.10
C ASN A 71 -2.68 12.54 8.57
N LYS A 72 -3.02 13.58 9.35
CA LYS A 72 -2.78 14.99 9.03
C LYS A 72 -1.62 15.60 9.84
N LEU A 73 -0.74 14.79 10.44
CA LEU A 73 0.36 15.25 11.32
C LEU A 73 1.35 16.17 10.59
N PRO A 74 1.50 17.47 10.89
CA PRO A 74 2.29 18.41 10.07
C PRO A 74 3.60 17.85 9.53
N TYR A 75 3.88 18.03 8.24
CA TYR A 75 5.14 17.58 7.66
C TYR A 75 6.14 18.73 7.78
N ASP A 76 7.02 18.64 8.78
CA ASP A 76 7.99 19.68 9.12
C ASP A 76 9.23 19.70 8.19
N GLY A 77 9.33 18.76 7.24
CA GLY A 77 10.46 18.65 6.32
C GLY A 77 11.80 18.29 6.98
N SER A 78 11.79 17.95 8.27
CA SER A 78 12.98 17.62 9.05
C SER A 78 13.67 16.37 8.51
N LYS A 79 14.96 16.21 8.84
CA LYS A 79 15.71 15.00 8.48
C LYS A 79 15.04 13.73 9.05
N LEU A 80 14.45 13.84 10.23
CA LEU A 80 13.73 12.74 10.88
C LEU A 80 12.46 12.39 10.12
N ALA A 81 11.62 13.37 9.78
CA ALA A 81 10.39 13.15 9.02
C ALA A 81 10.67 12.56 7.63
N LYS A 82 11.69 13.05 6.93
CA LYS A 82 12.15 12.49 5.64
C LYS A 82 12.59 11.03 5.79
N SER A 83 13.42 10.74 6.78
CA SER A 83 13.92 9.38 7.04
C SER A 83 12.78 8.41 7.34
N ALA A 84 11.81 8.82 8.17
CA ALA A 84 10.63 8.02 8.48
C ALA A 84 9.77 7.77 7.22
N ALA A 85 9.51 8.81 6.42
CA ALA A 85 8.74 8.68 5.19
C ALA A 85 9.40 7.71 4.20
N ILE A 86 10.72 7.81 4.00
CA ILE A 86 11.46 6.90 3.11
C ILE A 86 11.36 5.46 3.59
N LYS A 87 11.56 5.19 4.88
CA LYS A 87 11.44 3.84 5.45
C LYS A 87 10.04 3.26 5.23
N ILE A 88 9.00 4.06 5.47
CA ILE A 88 7.60 3.66 5.21
C ILE A 88 7.42 3.31 3.74
N TYR A 89 7.82 4.18 2.82
CA TYR A 89 7.62 3.98 1.38
C TYR A 89 8.44 2.82 0.80
N VAL A 90 9.64 2.56 1.34
CA VAL A 90 10.42 1.36 1.01
C VAL A 90 9.68 0.11 1.48
N SER A 91 9.14 0.10 2.70
CA SER A 91 8.33 -1.04 3.18
C SER A 91 7.10 -1.28 2.31
N LEU A 92 6.37 -0.22 1.92
CA LEU A 92 5.22 -0.36 1.00
C LEU A 92 5.64 -0.96 -0.35
N THR A 93 6.81 -0.57 -0.87
CA THR A 93 7.37 -1.13 -2.10
C THR A 93 7.63 -2.62 -1.96
N ILE A 94 8.34 -3.02 -0.91
CA ILE A 94 8.73 -4.42 -0.67
C ILE A 94 7.50 -5.31 -0.46
N ILE A 95 6.53 -4.85 0.34
CA ILE A 95 5.28 -5.60 0.58
C ILE A 95 4.54 -5.83 -0.74
N ASN A 96 4.43 -4.82 -1.60
CA ASN A 96 3.73 -4.99 -2.86
C ASN A 96 4.52 -5.81 -3.88
N LEU A 97 5.85 -5.75 -3.89
CA LEU A 97 6.66 -6.69 -4.68
C LEU A 97 6.40 -8.14 -4.23
N PHE A 98 6.29 -8.39 -2.93
CA PHE A 98 5.89 -9.70 -2.42
C PHE A 98 4.47 -10.09 -2.89
N GLY A 99 3.54 -9.14 -2.93
CA GLY A 99 2.20 -9.33 -3.51
C GLY A 99 2.18 -9.83 -4.95
N VAL A 100 3.13 -9.39 -5.79
CA VAL A 100 3.26 -9.89 -7.17
C VAL A 100 3.53 -11.40 -7.19
N PHE A 101 4.32 -11.92 -6.24
CA PHE A 101 4.64 -13.35 -6.16
C PHE A 101 3.50 -14.15 -5.53
N ILE A 102 2.85 -13.62 -4.48
CA ILE A 102 1.72 -14.29 -3.82
C ILE A 102 0.56 -14.53 -4.77
N VAL A 103 0.22 -13.56 -5.63
CA VAL A 103 -0.86 -13.74 -6.62
C VAL A 103 -0.61 -14.95 -7.54
N LYS A 104 0.65 -15.22 -7.91
CA LYS A 104 0.98 -16.34 -8.82
C LYS A 104 0.82 -17.72 -8.20
N ILE A 105 0.71 -17.80 -6.88
CA ILE A 105 0.62 -19.06 -6.14
C ILE A 105 -0.69 -19.17 -5.35
N SER A 106 -1.63 -18.23 -5.57
CA SER A 106 -2.94 -18.21 -4.92
C SER A 106 -4.06 -18.36 -5.95
N ASP A 107 -5.29 -18.54 -5.47
CA ASP A 107 -6.49 -18.62 -6.32
C ASP A 107 -7.00 -17.23 -6.77
N VAL A 108 -6.22 -16.17 -6.51
CA VAL A 108 -6.54 -14.81 -6.95
C VAL A 108 -6.19 -14.68 -8.44
N PRO A 109 -7.03 -14.02 -9.26
CA PRO A 109 -6.75 -13.83 -10.68
C PRO A 109 -5.40 -13.15 -10.94
N ASP A 110 -4.66 -13.67 -11.91
CA ASP A 110 -3.33 -13.20 -12.28
C ASP A 110 -3.23 -11.69 -12.51
N PHE A 111 -4.29 -11.07 -13.04
CA PHE A 111 -4.27 -9.62 -13.30
C PHE A 111 -4.13 -8.79 -12.02
N ALA A 112 -4.48 -9.33 -10.84
CA ALA A 112 -4.27 -8.66 -9.55
C ALA A 112 -2.78 -8.39 -9.28
N SER A 113 -1.88 -9.15 -9.90
CA SER A 113 -0.43 -8.87 -9.83
C SER A 113 -0.09 -7.49 -10.39
N TYR A 114 -0.81 -6.99 -11.41
CA TYR A 114 -0.61 -5.65 -11.95
C TYR A 114 -0.95 -4.55 -10.95
N PHE A 115 -1.95 -4.75 -10.09
CA PHE A 115 -2.27 -3.82 -9.00
C PHE A 115 -1.11 -3.70 -8.03
N HIS A 116 -0.50 -4.83 -7.65
CA HIS A 116 0.69 -4.85 -6.81
C HIS A 116 1.90 -4.21 -7.49
N ILE A 117 2.11 -4.42 -8.79
CA ILE A 117 3.20 -3.73 -9.51
C ILE A 117 3.02 -2.21 -9.42
N VAL A 118 1.81 -1.70 -9.67
CA VAL A 118 1.53 -0.25 -9.55
C VAL A 118 1.80 0.22 -8.11
N LEU A 119 1.29 -0.50 -7.11
CA LEU A 119 1.49 -0.18 -5.70
C LEU A 119 2.94 -0.42 -5.21
N ALA A 120 3.78 -1.13 -5.95
CA ALA A 120 5.20 -1.21 -5.68
C ALA A 120 5.97 0.00 -6.24
N VAL A 121 5.51 0.58 -7.35
CA VAL A 121 6.19 1.70 -8.03
C VAL A 121 5.83 3.06 -7.44
N LEU A 122 4.56 3.28 -7.06
CA LEU A 122 4.10 4.58 -6.55
C LEU A 122 4.87 5.12 -5.33
N PRO A 123 5.31 4.30 -4.34
CA PRO A 123 6.10 4.80 -3.23
C PRO A 123 7.48 5.28 -3.67
N LEU A 124 8.05 4.75 -4.76
CA LEU A 124 9.32 5.24 -5.31
C LEU A 124 9.19 6.67 -5.83
N VAL A 125 8.04 7.01 -6.43
CA VAL A 125 7.72 8.39 -6.81
C VAL A 125 7.59 9.26 -5.57
N ALA A 126 6.92 8.79 -4.51
CA ALA A 126 6.80 9.51 -3.25
C ALA A 126 8.18 9.76 -2.58
N ILE A 127 9.07 8.77 -2.60
CA ILE A 127 10.46 8.90 -2.13
C ILE A 127 11.20 9.99 -2.91
N TYR A 128 11.09 9.99 -4.24
CA TYR A 128 11.68 11.05 -5.07
C TYR A 128 11.16 12.43 -4.67
N LEU A 129 9.85 12.59 -4.45
CA LEU A 129 9.26 13.86 -4.03
C LEU A 129 9.78 14.33 -2.66
N VAL A 130 9.89 13.41 -1.69
CA VAL A 130 10.38 13.69 -0.34
C VAL A 130 11.86 14.11 -0.36
N LEU A 131 12.71 13.37 -1.09
CA LEU A 131 14.14 13.65 -1.18
C LEU A 131 14.45 14.98 -1.86
N ASN A 132 13.61 15.38 -2.83
CA ASN A 132 13.80 16.62 -3.59
C ASN A 132 13.00 17.81 -3.03
N ASN A 133 12.48 17.73 -1.80
CA ASN A 133 11.69 18.80 -1.16
C ASN A 133 10.49 19.26 -2.01
N LYS A 134 9.88 18.33 -2.75
CA LYS A 134 8.72 18.61 -3.61
C LYS A 134 7.38 18.40 -2.89
N VAL A 135 7.41 17.99 -1.62
CA VAL A 135 6.24 17.88 -0.72
C VAL A 135 6.13 19.17 0.09
N GLU A 136 4.92 19.70 0.20
CA GLU A 136 4.64 20.93 0.95
C GLU A 136 4.97 20.73 2.44
N ILE A 137 5.69 21.69 3.02
CA ILE A 137 6.02 21.72 4.43
C ILE A 137 4.90 22.51 5.12
N THR A 138 4.26 21.88 6.11
CA THR A 138 3.28 22.55 6.96
C THR A 138 3.85 22.62 8.37
N SER A 139 4.00 23.84 8.87
CA SER A 139 4.50 24.17 10.21
C SER A 139 3.38 24.63 11.11
#